data_AF-A0A0C2MAL4-F1
#
_entry.id   AF-A0A0C2MAL4-F1
#
_cell.length_a   1.000
_cell.length_b   1.000
_cell.length_c   1.000
_cell.angle_alpha   90.00
_cell.angle_beta   90.00
_cell.angle_gamma   90.00
#
_symmetry.space_group_name_H-M   'P 1'
#
loop_
_entity.id
_entity.type
_entity.pdbx_description
1 polymer ?
#
loop_
_entity_poly.entity_id
_entity_poly.type
_entity_poly.pdbx_seq_one_letter_code
_entity_poly.pdbx_strand_id
1 'polypeptide(L)'
;MKKMIFKMVVLEGQEVTAVSGILDIPRTTIQTALKKIQPDITIIESRRGCTTVPKLTPKIERQITQLVDDNCTMTTLDIIEKIIITVNEKTWKMTRPVTILRNDPTVKSERKVFVEWYQSYSGARCQFFHIQRVPHKNTRNPWKGKIPFLNPCEEAFSLIINQVRRDSRPTGANDLIQRMRSACTTVTSSQLFGFFLHSESFSNMYLNEEDIPRN
;
A
#
# COMPACT_ATOMS: atom_id res chain seq x y z
N MET A 1 0.67 -15.89 24.81
CA MET A 1 -0.44 -16.75 25.29
C MET A 1 -0.33 -18.20 24.81
N LYS A 2 -0.48 -18.53 23.51
CA LYS A 2 -0.42 -19.95 23.02
C LYS A 2 0.88 -20.70 23.35
N LYS A 3 2.05 -20.05 23.22
CA LYS A 3 3.35 -20.62 23.60
C LYS A 3 3.45 -20.98 25.09
N MET A 4 2.81 -20.17 25.94
CA MET A 4 2.80 -20.36 27.39
C MET A 4 1.90 -21.53 27.78
N ILE A 5 0.71 -21.62 27.16
CA ILE A 5 -0.20 -22.78 27.30
C ILE A 5 0.51 -24.08 26.87
N PHE A 6 1.23 -24.06 25.75
CA PHE A 6 1.98 -25.23 25.29
C PHE A 6 3.07 -25.64 26.29
N LYS A 7 3.86 -24.68 26.78
CA LYS A 7 4.91 -24.96 27.76
C LYS A 7 4.34 -25.63 29.02
N MET A 8 3.28 -25.06 29.61
CA MET A 8 2.70 -25.57 30.85
C MET A 8 2.04 -26.94 30.69
N VAL A 9 1.29 -27.17 29.60
CA VAL A 9 0.55 -28.43 29.42
C VAL A 9 1.42 -29.53 28.82
N VAL A 10 2.23 -29.22 27.80
CA VAL A 10 2.96 -30.25 27.02
C VAL A 10 4.37 -30.48 27.56
N LEU A 11 5.09 -29.43 27.95
CA LEU A 11 6.47 -29.58 28.44
C LEU A 11 6.53 -29.82 29.95
N GLU A 12 5.68 -29.14 30.72
CA GLU A 12 5.65 -29.24 32.19
C GLU A 12 4.62 -30.28 32.68
N GLY A 13 3.81 -30.86 31.78
CA GLY A 13 2.86 -31.94 32.10
C GLY A 13 1.69 -31.52 33.00
N GLN A 14 1.39 -30.22 33.10
CA GLN A 14 0.30 -29.75 33.95
C GLN A 14 -1.07 -30.08 33.36
N GLU A 15 -2.02 -30.40 34.22
CA GLU A 15 -3.41 -30.58 33.78
C GLU A 15 -4.01 -29.29 33.20
N VAL A 16 -4.77 -29.43 32.13
CA VAL A 16 -5.51 -28.33 31.48
C VAL A 16 -6.40 -27.59 32.48
N THR A 17 -6.94 -28.28 33.48
CA THR A 17 -7.74 -27.70 34.57
C THR A 17 -6.93 -26.71 35.39
N ALA A 18 -5.70 -27.07 35.78
CA ALA A 18 -4.82 -26.20 36.56
C ALA A 18 -4.39 -24.98 35.73
N VAL A 19 -3.99 -25.20 34.47
CA VAL A 19 -3.59 -24.10 33.57
C VAL A 19 -4.75 -23.14 33.29
N SER A 20 -5.98 -23.65 33.20
CA SER A 20 -7.19 -22.84 33.05
C SER A 20 -7.41 -21.90 34.25
N GLY A 21 -7.23 -22.40 35.47
CA GLY A 21 -7.34 -21.59 36.69
C GLY A 21 -6.21 -20.58 36.83
N ILE A 22 -4.97 -20.96 36.49
CA ILE A 22 -3.80 -20.06 36.59
C ILE A 22 -3.90 -18.90 35.59
N LEU A 23 -4.34 -19.16 34.37
CA LEU A 23 -4.36 -18.16 33.30
C LEU A 23 -5.69 -17.41 33.18
N ASP A 24 -6.72 -17.84 33.91
CA ASP A 24 -8.09 -17.38 33.75
C ASP A 24 -8.58 -17.48 32.29
N ILE A 25 -8.31 -18.65 31.67
CA ILE A 25 -8.69 -18.94 30.28
C ILE A 25 -9.63 -20.15 30.27
N PRO A 26 -10.78 -20.08 29.57
CA PRO A 26 -11.67 -21.23 29.43
C PRO A 26 -10.96 -22.47 28.90
N ARG A 27 -11.22 -23.64 29.51
CA ARG A 27 -10.62 -24.93 29.12
C ARG A 27 -10.80 -25.24 27.64
N THR A 28 -11.94 -24.87 27.06
CA THR A 28 -12.25 -25.05 25.63
C THR A 28 -11.28 -24.28 24.72
N THR A 29 -10.87 -23.08 25.13
CA THR A 29 -9.89 -22.26 24.41
C THR A 29 -8.50 -22.89 24.47
N ILE A 30 -8.10 -23.42 25.64
CA ILE A 30 -6.83 -24.13 25.81
C ILE A 30 -6.80 -25.37 24.91
N GLN A 31 -7.84 -26.20 24.95
CA GLN A 31 -7.94 -27.38 24.10
C GLN A 31 -7.92 -27.04 22.60
N THR A 32 -8.61 -25.98 22.18
CA THR A 32 -8.60 -25.51 20.78
C THR A 32 -7.21 -24.98 20.37
N ALA A 33 -6.48 -24.36 21.29
CA ALA A 33 -5.12 -23.92 21.05
C ALA A 33 -4.18 -25.12 20.88
N LEU A 34 -4.26 -26.13 21.75
CA LEU A 34 -3.46 -27.36 21.68
C LEU A 34 -3.70 -28.14 20.38
N LYS A 35 -4.96 -28.26 19.93
CA LYS A 35 -5.31 -28.89 18.64
C LYS A 35 -4.69 -28.21 17.42
N LYS A 36 -4.27 -26.95 17.52
CA LYS A 36 -3.65 -26.18 16.43
C LYS A 36 -2.12 -26.23 16.45
N ILE A 37 -1.53 -26.93 17.40
CA ILE A 37 -0.08 -27.13 17.50
C ILE A 37 0.23 -28.46 16.83
N GLN A 38 1.10 -28.41 15.83
CA GLN A 38 1.54 -29.61 15.13
C GLN A 38 2.55 -30.41 15.97
N PRO A 39 2.81 -31.69 15.63
CA PRO A 39 3.79 -32.53 16.33
C PRO A 39 5.21 -31.95 16.35
N ASP A 40 5.54 -31.13 15.35
CA ASP A 40 6.81 -30.42 15.19
C ASP A 40 6.89 -29.11 16.00
N ILE A 41 5.91 -28.85 16.88
CA ILE A 41 5.82 -27.65 17.74
C ILE A 41 5.47 -26.38 16.95
N THR A 42 5.15 -26.49 15.67
CA THR A 42 4.78 -25.34 14.85
C THR A 42 3.35 -24.89 15.14
N ILE A 43 3.17 -23.63 15.54
CA ILE A 43 1.85 -23.04 15.82
C ILE A 43 1.26 -22.55 14.50
N ILE A 44 0.21 -23.22 14.01
CA ILE A 44 -0.53 -22.73 12.84
C ILE A 44 -1.39 -21.54 13.27
N GLU A 45 -0.95 -20.35 12.88
CA GLU A 45 -1.80 -19.18 12.98
C GLU A 45 -2.88 -19.23 11.90
N SER A 46 -4.13 -19.46 12.32
CA SER A 46 -5.28 -19.30 11.43
C SER A 46 -5.35 -17.84 10.98
N ARG A 47 -5.24 -17.58 9.68
CA ARG A 47 -5.45 -16.25 9.09
C ARG A 47 -6.87 -15.78 9.46
N ARG A 48 -6.98 -14.67 10.19
CA ARG A 48 -8.29 -14.06 10.48
C ARG A 48 -8.78 -13.32 9.24
N GLY A 49 -9.97 -13.72 8.75
CA GLY A 49 -10.89 -12.88 7.99
C GLY A 49 -10.32 -12.11 6.80
N CYS A 50 -9.47 -12.71 5.98
CA CYS A 50 -9.13 -12.11 4.69
C CYS A 50 -10.17 -12.55 3.67
N THR A 51 -11.01 -11.63 3.20
CA THR A 51 -11.80 -11.81 1.98
C THR A 51 -10.85 -12.30 0.90
N THR A 52 -11.03 -13.51 0.41
CA THR A 52 -10.27 -14.04 -0.72
C THR A 52 -10.54 -13.14 -1.91
N VAL A 53 -9.61 -12.21 -2.15
CA VAL A 53 -9.61 -11.43 -3.39
C VAL A 53 -9.40 -12.46 -4.50
N PRO A 54 -10.31 -12.56 -5.48
CA PRO A 54 -10.15 -13.51 -6.57
C PRO A 54 -8.80 -13.25 -7.23
N LYS A 55 -7.93 -14.27 -7.23
CA LYS A 55 -6.63 -14.19 -7.90
C LYS A 55 -6.89 -13.99 -9.39
N LEU A 56 -6.23 -12.99 -9.98
CA LEU A 56 -6.20 -12.82 -11.43
C LEU A 56 -5.71 -14.13 -12.05
N THR A 57 -6.46 -14.63 -13.03
CA THR A 57 -6.03 -15.85 -13.74
C THR A 57 -4.86 -15.51 -14.66
N PRO A 58 -3.92 -16.43 -14.91
CA PRO A 58 -2.78 -16.18 -15.81
C PRO A 58 -3.20 -15.73 -17.22
N LYS A 59 -4.40 -16.15 -17.65
CA LYS A 59 -5.01 -15.71 -18.91
C LYS A 59 -5.31 -14.22 -18.90
N ILE A 60 -5.91 -13.73 -17.82
CA ILE A 60 -6.22 -12.31 -17.62
C ILE A 60 -4.92 -11.49 -17.53
N GLU A 61 -3.90 -11.99 -16.83
CA GLU A 61 -2.59 -11.31 -16.74
C GLU A 61 -1.92 -11.15 -18.11
N ARG A 62 -1.98 -12.19 -18.96
CA ARG A 62 -1.48 -12.11 -20.35
C ARG A 62 -2.24 -11.10 -21.19
N GLN A 63 -3.58 -11.08 -21.08
CA GLN A 63 -4.41 -10.11 -21.80
C GLN A 63 -4.14 -8.66 -21.38
N ILE A 64 -3.96 -8.41 -20.08
CA ILE A 64 -3.57 -7.09 -19.57
C ILE A 64 -2.21 -6.69 -20.14
N THR A 65 -1.23 -7.61 -20.13
CA THR A 65 0.14 -7.33 -20.61
C THR A 65 0.13 -7.00 -22.11
N GLN A 66 -0.56 -7.81 -22.93
CA GLN A 66 -0.72 -7.57 -24.37
C GLN A 66 -1.36 -6.20 -24.65
N LEU A 67 -2.42 -5.84 -23.93
CA LEU A 67 -3.12 -4.56 -24.13
C LEU A 67 -2.29 -3.33 -23.71
N VAL A 68 -1.40 -3.48 -22.72
CA VAL A 68 -0.49 -2.42 -22.28
C VAL A 68 0.68 -2.26 -23.26
N ASP A 69 1.20 -3.36 -23.78
CA ASP A 69 2.33 -3.35 -24.72
C ASP A 69 1.92 -2.85 -26.12
N ASP A 70 0.69 -3.15 -26.55
CA ASP A 70 0.20 -2.81 -27.90
C ASP A 70 -0.34 -1.37 -28.05
N ASN A 71 -0.59 -0.62 -26.97
CA ASN A 71 -1.16 0.73 -27.04
C ASN A 71 -0.82 1.63 -25.84
N CYS A 72 -0.02 2.68 -26.07
CA CYS A 72 0.38 3.66 -25.05
C CYS A 72 -0.68 4.75 -24.74
N THR A 73 -1.87 4.69 -25.35
CA THR A 73 -2.95 5.68 -25.17
C THR A 73 -4.21 5.13 -24.49
N MET A 74 -4.30 3.81 -24.24
CA MET A 74 -5.45 3.23 -23.56
C MET A 74 -5.44 3.55 -22.07
N THR A 75 -6.55 4.08 -21.56
CA THR A 75 -6.69 4.38 -20.14
C THR A 75 -6.95 3.09 -19.35
N THR A 76 -6.64 3.10 -18.04
CA THR A 76 -6.93 1.95 -17.18
C THR A 76 -8.42 1.57 -17.19
N LEU A 77 -9.33 2.53 -17.38
CA LEU A 77 -10.76 2.27 -17.50
C LEU A 77 -11.08 1.48 -18.78
N ASP A 78 -10.46 1.82 -19.91
CA ASP A 78 -10.65 1.10 -21.18
C ASP A 78 -10.18 -0.37 -21.09
N ILE A 79 -9.12 -0.62 -20.32
CA ILE A 79 -8.61 -1.97 -20.05
C ILE A 79 -9.57 -2.73 -19.14
N ILE A 80 -10.12 -2.06 -18.11
CA ILE A 80 -11.10 -2.65 -17.19
C ILE A 80 -12.39 -3.04 -17.93
N GLU A 81 -12.91 -2.15 -18.80
CA GLU A 81 -14.08 -2.43 -19.61
C GLU A 81 -13.85 -3.59 -20.59
N LYS A 82 -12.68 -3.65 -21.24
CA LYS A 82 -12.36 -4.74 -22.18
C LYS A 82 -12.20 -6.10 -21.52
N ILE A 83 -11.72 -6.18 -20.28
CA ILE A 83 -11.40 -7.45 -19.63
C ILE A 83 -12.48 -7.86 -18.60
N ILE A 84 -13.48 -6.99 -18.35
CA ILE A 84 -14.61 -7.24 -17.43
C ILE A 84 -14.09 -7.67 -16.04
N ILE A 85 -13.09 -6.95 -15.52
CA ILE A 85 -12.53 -7.23 -14.20
C ILE A 85 -13.12 -6.24 -13.20
N THR A 86 -13.71 -6.72 -12.11
CA THR A 86 -14.04 -5.87 -10.97
C THR A 86 -12.77 -5.52 -10.20
N VAL A 87 -12.14 -4.39 -10.52
CA VAL A 87 -10.97 -3.91 -9.78
C VAL A 87 -11.44 -3.37 -8.44
N ASN A 88 -10.97 -3.98 -7.35
CA ASN A 88 -11.22 -3.48 -6.00
C ASN A 88 -10.40 -2.18 -5.82
N GLU A 89 -11.06 -1.06 -5.51
CA GLU A 89 -10.51 0.30 -5.38
C GLU A 89 -9.51 0.47 -4.20
N LYS A 90 -8.54 -0.42 -4.06
CA LYS A 90 -7.45 -0.25 -3.10
C LYS A 90 -6.27 0.40 -3.78
N THR A 91 -6.46 1.65 -4.20
CA THR A 91 -5.36 2.60 -4.41
C THR A 91 -4.56 2.70 -3.11
N TRP A 92 -3.29 2.31 -3.19
CA TRP A 92 -2.36 2.38 -2.07
C TRP A 92 -2.00 3.83 -1.80
N LYS A 93 -2.71 4.47 -0.87
CA LYS A 93 -2.37 5.83 -0.41
C LYS A 93 -1.01 5.81 0.31
N MET A 94 -0.04 6.58 -0.19
CA MET A 94 1.14 6.93 0.59
C MET A 94 0.69 7.78 1.77
N THR A 95 0.71 7.19 2.97
CA THR A 95 0.32 7.90 4.20
C THR A 95 1.53 8.71 4.67
N ARG A 96 1.35 10.01 4.89
CA ARG A 96 2.39 10.88 5.46
C ARG A 96 2.84 10.31 6.82
N PRO A 97 4.12 10.47 7.22
CA PRO A 97 4.60 10.02 8.51
C PRO A 97 3.87 10.72 9.63
N VAL A 98 3.62 9.93 10.67
CA VAL A 98 3.21 10.46 11.96
C VAL A 98 4.30 11.40 12.44
N THR A 99 3.92 12.64 12.76
CA THR A 99 4.79 13.79 13.09
C THR A 99 5.83 13.51 14.17
N ILE A 100 5.64 12.47 14.97
CA ILE A 100 6.47 12.08 16.12
C ILE A 100 7.80 11.44 15.69
N LEU A 101 7.84 10.70 14.58
CA LEU A 101 9.04 9.97 14.13
C LEU A 101 9.65 10.56 12.85
N ARG A 102 9.40 11.84 12.58
CA ARG A 102 9.81 12.47 11.31
C ARG A 102 11.32 12.50 11.15
N ASN A 103 12.07 12.84 12.19
CA ASN A 103 13.53 12.96 12.15
C ASN A 103 14.24 11.88 12.99
N ASP A 104 13.52 10.80 13.35
CA ASP A 104 14.13 9.67 14.02
C ASP A 104 15.23 9.03 13.13
N PRO A 105 16.44 8.75 13.65
CA PRO A 105 17.54 8.20 12.87
C PRO A 105 17.16 6.91 12.13
N THR A 106 16.38 6.03 12.76
CA THR A 106 15.92 4.77 12.16
C THR A 106 15.03 5.05 10.95
N VAL A 107 14.12 6.02 11.07
CA VAL A 107 13.21 6.42 9.99
C VAL A 107 13.97 7.11 8.86
N LYS A 108 15.02 7.89 9.16
CA LYS A 108 15.89 8.50 8.14
C LYS A 108 16.62 7.44 7.32
N SER A 109 17.26 6.47 7.96
CA SER A 109 17.96 5.38 7.26
C SER A 109 17.00 4.54 6.42
N GLU A 110 15.80 4.27 6.93
CA GLU A 110 14.75 3.58 6.16
C GLU A 110 14.32 4.35 4.92
N ARG A 111 14.17 5.67 5.00
CA ARG A 111 13.83 6.51 3.83
C ARG A 111 14.95 6.53 2.78
N LYS A 112 16.20 6.58 3.23
CA LYS A 112 17.36 6.52 2.33
C LYS A 112 17.37 5.21 1.54
N VAL A 113 17.23 4.08 2.23
CA VAL A 113 17.12 2.75 1.60
C VAL A 113 15.97 2.69 0.59
N PHE A 114 14.83 3.32 0.91
CA PHE A 114 13.72 3.43 -0.03
C PHE A 114 14.08 4.22 -1.29
N VAL A 115 14.72 5.39 -1.16
CA VAL A 115 15.10 6.22 -2.31
C VAL A 115 16.15 5.52 -3.17
N GLU A 116 17.17 4.92 -2.55
CA GLU A 116 18.19 4.13 -3.24
C GLU A 116 17.57 2.95 -4.00
N TRP A 117 16.64 2.22 -3.38
CA TRP A 117 15.89 1.15 -4.04
C TRP A 117 15.07 1.69 -5.23
N TYR A 118 14.33 2.78 -5.02
CA TYR A 118 13.50 3.40 -6.05
C TYR A 118 14.33 3.87 -7.25
N GLN A 119 15.46 4.52 -6.99
CA GLN A 119 16.42 4.96 -8.00
C GLN A 119 17.03 3.77 -8.76
N SER A 120 17.37 2.69 -8.05
CA SER A 120 17.91 1.46 -8.66
C SER A 120 16.91 0.78 -9.62
N TYR A 121 15.61 0.89 -9.33
CA TYR A 121 14.54 0.35 -10.18
C TYR A 121 14.28 1.24 -11.40
N SER A 122 14.50 2.55 -11.27
CA SER A 122 14.30 3.54 -12.33
C SER A 122 15.47 3.67 -13.32
N GLY A 123 16.40 2.70 -13.33
CA GLY A 123 17.66 2.69 -14.09
C GLY A 123 17.59 2.80 -15.63
N ALA A 124 16.44 3.16 -16.23
CA ALA A 124 16.34 3.58 -17.62
C ALA A 124 15.11 4.46 -17.83
N ARG A 125 15.33 5.78 -17.94
CA ARG A 125 14.36 6.84 -18.25
C ARG A 125 13.34 7.13 -17.14
N CYS A 126 13.43 8.34 -16.61
CA CYS A 126 12.40 9.01 -15.82
C CYS A 126 11.03 8.91 -16.50
N GLN A 127 10.24 7.92 -16.09
CA GLN A 127 8.80 7.98 -16.19
C GLN A 127 8.25 7.71 -14.79
N PHE A 128 7.83 8.78 -14.12
CA PHE A 128 7.02 8.75 -12.89
C PHE A 128 5.68 8.00 -13.07
N PHE A 129 5.43 7.49 -14.28
CA PHE A 129 4.29 6.66 -14.69
C PHE A 129 4.42 5.17 -14.35
N HIS A 130 5.34 4.77 -13.47
CA HIS A 130 5.24 3.42 -12.90
C HIS A 130 4.11 3.40 -11.85
N ILE A 131 2.88 3.32 -12.36
CA ILE A 131 1.75 2.73 -11.64
C ILE A 131 2.28 1.38 -11.15
N GLN A 132 2.43 1.28 -9.84
CA GLN A 132 3.03 0.15 -9.16
C GLN A 132 2.61 -1.21 -9.74
N ARG A 133 3.53 -1.92 -10.40
CA ARG A 133 3.69 -3.36 -10.14
C ARG A 133 4.59 -3.49 -8.91
N VAL A 134 4.07 -3.18 -7.71
CA VAL A 134 4.71 -3.73 -6.51
C VAL A 134 4.59 -5.25 -6.68
N PRO A 135 5.66 -6.04 -6.58
CA PRO A 135 5.57 -7.48 -6.68
C PRO A 135 4.50 -7.96 -5.70
N HIS A 136 3.52 -8.67 -6.25
CA HIS A 136 2.32 -9.17 -5.60
C HIS A 136 2.64 -10.29 -4.60
N LYS A 137 3.60 -10.07 -3.69
CA LYS A 137 3.80 -10.89 -2.51
C LYS A 137 3.09 -10.19 -1.36
N ASN A 138 2.44 -10.99 -0.53
CA ASN A 138 1.51 -10.65 0.56
C ASN A 138 2.10 -9.80 1.71
N THR A 139 3.06 -8.92 1.45
CA THR A 139 3.71 -8.08 2.45
C THR A 139 3.06 -6.69 2.42
N ARG A 140 2.64 -6.19 3.60
CA ARG A 140 2.35 -4.75 3.75
C ARG A 140 3.53 -3.98 3.18
N ASN A 141 3.29 -2.94 2.39
CA ASN A 141 4.35 -2.01 2.00
C ASN A 141 5.04 -1.53 3.30
N PRO A 142 6.32 -1.92 3.53
CA PRO A 142 7.02 -1.61 4.78
C PRO A 142 7.28 -0.10 4.94
N TRP A 143 7.10 0.65 3.86
CA TRP A 143 7.29 2.10 3.77
C TRP A 143 6.00 2.90 3.98
N LYS A 144 4.86 2.24 4.19
CA LYS A 144 3.57 2.91 4.44
C LYS A 144 3.65 3.70 5.75
N GLY A 145 3.41 5.01 5.70
CA GLY A 145 3.52 5.89 6.87
C GLY A 145 4.92 6.41 7.15
N LYS A 146 5.87 6.27 6.20
CA LYS A 146 7.26 6.70 6.38
C LYS A 146 7.71 7.76 5.38
N ILE A 147 6.91 8.08 4.36
CA ILE A 147 7.28 9.02 3.29
C ILE A 147 6.40 10.29 3.36
N PRO A 148 6.95 11.46 3.71
CA PRO A 148 6.19 12.70 3.94
C PRO A 148 5.68 13.45 2.71
N PHE A 149 5.93 13.00 1.49
CA PHE A 149 5.33 13.57 0.28
C PHE A 149 4.46 12.55 -0.45
N LEU A 150 3.44 13.07 -1.16
CA LEU A 150 2.67 12.29 -2.12
C LEU A 150 3.48 12.17 -3.41
N ASN A 151 3.35 11.06 -4.14
CA ASN A 151 3.93 10.95 -5.47
C ASN A 151 3.46 12.16 -6.33
N PRO A 152 4.32 12.81 -7.13
CA PRO A 152 3.92 13.88 -8.05
C PRO A 152 2.64 13.61 -8.86
N CYS A 153 2.41 12.35 -9.26
CA CYS A 153 1.18 11.95 -9.93
C CYS A 153 -0.06 12.05 -9.03
N GLU A 154 0.06 11.68 -7.75
CA GLU A 154 -1.03 11.82 -6.77
C GLU A 154 -1.31 13.31 -6.45
N GLU A 155 -0.28 14.16 -6.41
CA GLU A 155 -0.46 15.62 -6.26
C GLU A 155 -1.17 16.21 -7.47
N ALA A 156 -0.72 15.87 -8.69
CA ALA A 156 -1.36 16.30 -9.94
C ALA A 156 -2.82 15.83 -10.02
N PHE A 157 -3.09 14.57 -9.66
CA PHE A 157 -4.44 14.03 -9.65
C PHE A 157 -5.32 14.71 -8.60
N SER A 158 -4.77 14.99 -7.41
CA SER A 158 -5.46 15.72 -6.35
C SER A 158 -5.81 17.14 -6.79
N LEU A 159 -4.89 17.82 -7.49
CA LEU A 159 -5.13 19.14 -8.07
C LEU A 159 -6.30 19.10 -9.06
N ILE A 160 -6.31 18.14 -9.98
CA ILE A 160 -7.39 17.96 -10.97
C ILE A 160 -8.73 17.68 -10.28
N ILE A 161 -8.77 16.78 -9.30
CA ILE A 161 -9.99 16.48 -8.53
C ILE A 161 -10.52 17.73 -7.84
N ASN A 162 -9.63 18.48 -7.20
CA ASN A 162 -10.01 19.70 -6.48
C ASN A 162 -10.59 20.75 -7.43
N GLN A 163 -10.04 20.88 -8.63
CA GLN A 163 -10.60 21.77 -9.67
C GLN A 163 -11.97 21.31 -10.14
N VAL A 164 -12.16 20.02 -10.38
CA VAL A 164 -13.48 19.45 -10.78
C VAL A 164 -14.56 19.72 -9.73
N ARG A 165 -14.18 19.75 -8.46
CA ARG A 165 -15.07 19.92 -7.31
C ARG A 165 -15.21 21.38 -6.83
N ARG A 166 -14.44 22.32 -7.40
CA ARG A 166 -14.24 23.66 -6.83
C ARG A 166 -15.55 24.45 -6.66
N ASP A 167 -16.42 24.40 -7.66
CA ASP A 167 -17.59 25.28 -7.71
C ASP A 167 -18.88 24.61 -7.21
N SER A 168 -19.05 23.32 -7.49
CA SER A 168 -20.24 22.56 -7.10
C SER A 168 -20.05 21.07 -7.31
N ARG A 169 -20.98 20.26 -6.77
CA ARG A 169 -21.06 18.84 -7.09
C ARG A 169 -21.42 18.68 -8.58
N PRO A 170 -20.73 17.81 -9.34
CA PRO A 170 -21.08 17.55 -10.74
C PRO A 170 -22.52 17.04 -10.87
N THR A 171 -23.25 17.55 -11.86
CA THR A 171 -24.64 17.19 -12.17
C THR A 171 -24.67 16.28 -13.38
N GLY A 172 -24.54 14.97 -13.13
CA GLY A 172 -24.53 13.95 -14.18
C GLY A 172 -23.20 13.80 -14.91
N ALA A 173 -23.14 12.83 -15.82
CA ALA A 173 -21.90 12.40 -16.47
C ALA A 173 -21.31 13.45 -17.42
N ASN A 174 -22.15 14.13 -18.20
CA ASN A 174 -21.69 15.13 -19.17
C ASN A 174 -21.03 16.34 -18.48
N ASP A 175 -21.64 16.84 -17.41
CA ASP A 175 -21.07 17.93 -16.59
C ASP A 175 -19.73 17.50 -15.98
N LEU A 176 -19.64 16.30 -15.42
CA LEU A 176 -18.39 15.75 -14.89
C LEU A 176 -17.28 15.70 -15.97
N ILE A 177 -17.58 15.15 -17.15
CA ILE A 177 -16.61 15.04 -18.25
C ILE A 177 -16.12 16.42 -18.69
N GLN A 178 -17.02 17.39 -18.85
CA GLN A 178 -16.64 18.75 -19.23
C GLN A 178 -15.78 19.44 -18.17
N ARG A 179 -16.10 19.25 -16.88
CA ARG A 179 -15.29 19.76 -15.78
C ARG A 179 -13.91 19.10 -15.72
N MET A 180 -13.82 17.79 -15.96
CA MET A 180 -12.53 17.10 -16.02
C MET A 180 -11.68 17.63 -17.18
N ARG A 181 -12.27 17.82 -18.37
CA ARG A 181 -11.57 18.43 -19.52
C ARG A 181 -11.10 19.85 -19.20
N SER A 182 -11.98 20.67 -18.63
CA SER A 182 -11.64 22.03 -18.22
C SER A 182 -10.52 22.05 -17.18
N ALA A 183 -10.61 21.24 -16.12
CA ALA A 183 -9.56 21.10 -15.12
C ALA A 183 -8.20 20.76 -15.75
N CYS A 184 -8.16 19.74 -16.64
CA CYS A 184 -6.94 19.36 -17.36
C CYS A 184 -6.36 20.51 -18.20
N THR A 185 -7.17 21.41 -18.76
CA THR A 185 -6.66 22.60 -19.48
C THR A 185 -6.15 23.70 -18.56
N THR A 186 -6.58 23.73 -17.30
CA THR A 186 -6.13 24.73 -16.32
C THR A 186 -4.86 24.32 -15.56
N VAL A 187 -4.54 23.03 -15.52
CA VAL A 187 -3.29 22.54 -14.92
C VAL A 187 -2.12 22.90 -15.84
N THR A 188 -1.21 23.73 -15.34
CA THR A 188 -0.06 24.18 -16.14
C THR A 188 1.13 23.25 -15.97
N SER A 189 2.00 23.21 -16.98
CA SER A 189 3.28 22.49 -16.90
C SER A 189 4.14 22.98 -15.72
N SER A 190 4.04 24.26 -15.36
CA SER A 190 4.73 24.83 -14.19
C SER A 190 4.25 24.21 -12.88
N GLN A 191 2.94 24.01 -12.70
CA GLN A 191 2.39 23.35 -11.51
C GLN A 191 2.87 21.89 -11.42
N LEU A 192 2.80 21.16 -12.54
CA LEU A 192 3.25 19.76 -12.60
C LEU A 192 4.75 19.65 -12.31
N PHE A 193 5.55 20.53 -12.90
CA PHE A 193 6.99 20.59 -12.64
C PHE A 193 7.29 20.94 -11.18
N GLY A 194 6.50 21.82 -10.56
CA GLY A 194 6.58 22.13 -9.14
C GLY A 194 6.40 20.89 -8.25
N PHE A 195 5.45 20.01 -8.56
CA PHE A 195 5.28 18.75 -7.82
C PHE A 195 6.48 17.82 -7.97
N PHE A 196 7.05 17.75 -9.17
CA PHE A 196 8.26 16.98 -9.42
C PHE A 196 9.45 17.52 -8.60
N LEU A 197 9.75 18.81 -8.71
CA LEU A 197 10.83 19.46 -7.95
C LEU A 197 10.64 19.29 -6.44
N HIS A 198 9.39 19.39 -5.96
CA HIS A 198 9.08 19.18 -4.56
C HIS A 198 9.42 17.75 -4.11
N SER A 199 9.04 16.74 -4.89
CA SER A 199 9.38 15.34 -4.60
C SER A 199 10.88 15.06 -4.69
N GLU A 200 11.58 15.69 -5.62
CA GLU A 200 13.02 15.57 -5.81
C GLU A 200 13.76 16.18 -4.62
N SER A 201 13.32 17.35 -4.14
CA SER A 201 13.89 17.99 -2.95
C SER A 201 13.84 17.06 -1.73
N PHE A 202 12.71 16.40 -1.48
CA PHE A 202 12.61 15.41 -0.41
C PHE A 202 13.47 14.18 -0.63
N SER A 203 13.58 13.71 -1.87
CA SER A 203 14.42 12.56 -2.21
C SER A 203 15.89 12.86 -1.88
N ASN A 204 16.37 14.05 -2.22
CA ASN A 204 17.71 14.53 -1.87
C ASN A 204 17.90 14.63 -0.35
N MET A 205 16.93 15.20 0.36
CA MET A 205 16.97 15.23 1.84
C MET A 205 17.06 13.84 2.46
N TYR A 206 16.45 12.81 1.86
CA TYR A 206 16.51 11.45 2.39
C TYR A 206 17.86 10.80 2.14
N LEU A 207 18.43 10.99 0.94
CA LEU A 207 19.76 10.48 0.60
C LEU A 207 20.84 11.07 1.51
N ASN A 208 20.70 12.35 1.84
CA ASN A 208 21.59 13.08 2.73
C ASN A 208 21.25 12.91 4.22
N GLU A 209 20.18 12.18 4.56
CA GLU A 209 19.70 11.99 5.93
C GLU A 209 19.42 13.31 6.68
N GLU A 210 19.00 14.33 5.93
CA GLU A 210 18.67 15.66 6.44
C GLU A 210 17.40 15.64 7.30
N ASP A 211 17.27 16.64 8.17
CA ASP A 211 16.04 16.87 8.93
C ASP A 211 14.95 17.44 8.02
N ILE A 212 13.75 16.86 8.10
CA ILE A 212 12.63 17.32 7.30
C ILE A 212 11.92 18.47 8.02
N PRO A 213 11.77 19.64 7.39
CA PRO A 213 11.11 20.79 8.00
C PRO A 213 9.64 20.51 8.29
N ARG A 214 9.13 21.10 9.39
CA ARG A 214 7.70 21.24 9.64
C ARG A 214 7.15 22.35 8.75
N ASN A 215 6.58 21.97 7.61
CA ASN A 215 5.59 22.79 6.91
C ASN A 215 4.27 22.79 7.67
#